data_AF-A0A955WKZ2-F1
#
_entry.id   AF-A0A955WKZ2-F1
#
_cell.length_a   1.000
_cell.length_b   1.000
_cell.length_c   1.000
_cell.angle_alpha   90.00
_cell.angle_beta   90.00
_cell.angle_gamma   90.00
#
_symmetry.space_group_name_H-M   'P 1'
#
loop_
_entity.id
_entity.type
_entity.pdbx_description
1 polymer ?
#
loop_
_entity_poly.entity_id
_entity_poly.type
_entity_poly.pdbx_seq_one_letter_code
_entity_poly.pdbx_strand_id
1 'polypeptide(L)'
;MHPSRSLPDDDRPVEIALARTPIAALLRQSEQDPTRPLRTFVDADGIAETWTAPDLLEQAGRFAAALLDRGVGRGDVVVIGLASSAAAAAALHGCALIGAVPLPFGRPVGRGHLSHWRRDLRDAAAQA
;
A
#
# COMPACT_ATOMS: atom_id res chain seq x y z
N MET A 1 20.14 15.98 -2.99
CA MET A 1 20.99 14.91 -2.44
C MET A 1 20.45 14.60 -1.05
N HIS A 2 19.53 13.62 -0.92
CA HIS A 2 19.06 13.20 0.41
C HIS A 2 20.13 12.29 1.02
N PRO A 3 20.61 12.54 2.25
CA PRO A 3 21.54 11.65 2.91
C PRO A 3 20.82 10.31 3.14
N SER A 4 21.34 9.23 2.54
CA SER A 4 20.92 7.87 2.84
C SER A 4 21.19 7.64 4.32
N ARG A 5 20.14 7.65 5.14
CA ARG A 5 20.25 7.27 6.55
C ARG A 5 20.57 5.79 6.55
N SER A 6 21.81 5.43 6.88
CA SER A 6 22.20 4.03 7.07
C SER A 6 21.20 3.41 8.03
N LEU A 7 20.45 2.41 7.55
CA LEU A 7 19.70 1.54 8.44
C LEU A 7 20.71 0.94 9.42
N PRO A 8 20.39 0.86 10.72
CA PRO A 8 21.23 0.11 11.64
C PRO A 8 21.45 -1.29 11.05
N ASP A 9 22.69 -1.74 11.04
CA ASP A 9 23.10 -3.06 10.55
C ASP A 9 22.60 -4.09 11.58
N ASP A 10 21.31 -4.38 11.52
CA ASP A 10 20.70 -5.48 12.26
C ASP A 10 20.97 -6.76 11.46
N ASP A 11 22.18 -7.31 11.64
CA ASP A 11 22.66 -8.56 11.04
C ASP A 11 21.86 -9.80 11.51
N ARG A 12 20.84 -9.62 12.36
CA ARG A 12 19.93 -10.71 12.69
C ARG A 12 19.24 -11.16 11.41
N PRO A 13 19.28 -12.46 11.09
CA PRO A 13 18.52 -13.00 9.97
C PRO A 13 17.06 -12.58 10.14
N VAL A 14 16.54 -11.77 9.21
CA VAL A 14 15.10 -11.55 9.12
C VAL A 14 14.54 -12.89 8.70
N GLU A 15 14.02 -13.64 9.65
CA GLU A 15 13.29 -14.87 9.37
C GLU A 15 12.02 -14.46 8.62
N ILE A 16 12.04 -14.59 7.29
CA ILE A 16 10.88 -14.30 6.46
C ILE A 16 9.92 -15.46 6.64
N ALA A 17 9.13 -15.41 7.72
CA ALA A 17 7.93 -16.20 7.83
C ALA A 17 7.00 -15.73 6.72
N LEU A 18 7.02 -16.43 5.58
CA LEU A 18 6.19 -16.11 4.43
C LEU A 18 4.72 -16.20 4.84
N ALA A 19 4.12 -15.05 5.16
CA ALA A 19 2.68 -14.95 5.18
C ALA A 19 2.19 -15.28 3.77
N ARG A 20 1.18 -16.15 3.67
CA ARG A 20 0.60 -16.52 2.37
C ARG A 20 0.14 -15.30 1.58
N THR A 21 -0.24 -14.23 2.28
CA THR A 21 -0.61 -12.92 1.71
C THR A 21 -0.19 -11.78 2.65
N PRO A 22 0.04 -10.56 2.14
CA PRO A 22 0.32 -9.39 2.98
C PRO A 22 -0.77 -9.12 4.02
N ILE A 23 -2.03 -9.39 3.68
CA ILE A 23 -3.15 -9.18 4.61
C ILE A 23 -3.16 -10.22 5.73
N ALA A 24 -2.76 -11.47 5.47
CA ALA A 24 -2.63 -12.49 6.51
C ALA A 24 -1.51 -12.13 7.51
N ALA A 25 -0.41 -11.53 7.06
CA ALA A 25 0.60 -10.98 7.97
C ALA A 25 0.03 -9.89 8.87
N LEU A 26 -0.72 -8.95 8.28
CA LEU A 26 -1.30 -7.83 9.02
C LEU A 26 -2.33 -8.28 10.06
N LEU A 27 -3.21 -9.22 9.71
CA LEU A 27 -4.18 -9.82 10.65
C LEU A 27 -3.48 -10.51 11.82
N ARG A 28 -2.47 -11.34 11.54
CA ARG A 28 -1.68 -12.00 12.60
C ARG A 28 -0.99 -10.99 13.52
N GLN A 29 -0.40 -9.94 12.95
CA GLN A 29 0.23 -8.89 13.75
C GLN A 29 -0.79 -8.19 14.65
N SER A 30 -1.99 -7.91 14.14
CA SER A 30 -3.07 -7.28 14.91
C SER A 30 -3.56 -8.17 16.06
N GLU A 31 -3.55 -9.49 15.90
CA GLU A 31 -3.92 -10.44 16.95
C GLU A 31 -2.82 -10.60 18.01
N GLN A 32 -1.56 -10.64 17.57
CA GLN A 32 -0.41 -10.91 18.45
C GLN A 32 -0.01 -9.70 19.28
N ASP A 33 0.03 -8.52 18.67
CA ASP A 33 0.51 -7.31 19.31
C ASP A 33 -0.15 -6.08 18.64
N PRO A 34 -1.41 -5.78 19.02
CA PRO A 34 -2.22 -4.74 18.40
C PRO A 34 -1.70 -3.33 18.65
N THR A 35 -0.93 -3.11 19.71
CA THR A 35 -0.45 -1.77 20.09
C THR A 35 0.95 -1.46 19.55
N ARG A 36 1.64 -2.46 18.98
CA ARG A 36 2.96 -2.26 18.39
C ARG A 36 2.92 -1.31 17.21
N PRO A 37 3.78 -0.27 17.21
CA PRO A 37 4.01 0.55 16.03
C PRO A 37 4.38 -0.30 14.82
N LEU A 38 3.59 -0.19 13.75
CA LEU A 38 3.79 -0.94 12.53
C LEU A 38 4.53 -0.11 11.48
N ARG A 39 4.04 1.11 11.21
CA ARG A 39 4.59 2.00 10.18
C ARG A 39 4.48 3.45 10.60
N THR A 40 5.53 4.22 10.32
CA THR A 40 5.51 5.68 10.44
C THR A 40 5.56 6.30 9.05
N PHE A 41 4.59 7.16 8.77
CA PHE A 41 4.49 7.95 7.55
C PHE A 41 4.93 9.37 7.86
N VAL A 42 5.72 9.97 6.98
CA VAL A 42 6.15 11.36 7.09
C VAL A 42 5.69 12.07 5.83
N ASP A 43 4.90 13.13 5.99
CA ASP A 43 4.40 13.90 4.86
C ASP A 43 5.41 14.94 4.35
N ALA A 44 4.99 15.75 3.37
CA ALA A 44 5.85 16.75 2.76
C ALA A 44 6.22 17.91 3.71
N ASP A 45 5.40 18.16 4.73
CA ASP A 45 5.63 19.18 5.75
C ASP A 45 6.47 18.63 6.93
N GLY A 46 6.85 17.35 6.86
CA GLY A 46 7.63 16.67 7.88
C GLY A 46 6.80 16.18 9.07
N ILE A 47 5.47 16.23 8.98
CA ILE A 47 4.58 15.72 10.03
C ILE A 47 4.58 14.20 9.97
N ALA A 48 4.88 13.59 11.11
CA ALA A 48 4.96 12.15 11.26
C ALA A 48 3.67 11.59 11.90
N GLU A 49 3.12 10.56 11.29
CA GLU A 49 2.01 9.77 11.81
C GLU A 49 2.44 8.31 11.92
N THR A 50 2.15 7.66 13.05
CA THR A 50 2.47 6.23 13.24
C THR A 50 1.18 5.44 13.37
N TRP A 51 1.07 4.37 12.59
CA TRP A 51 -0.04 3.44 12.61
C TRP A 51 0.36 2.11 13.25
N THR A 52 -0.58 1.55 13.99
CA THR A 52 -0.58 0.15 14.43
C THR A 52 -1.20 -0.76 13.38
N ALA A 53 -1.18 -2.08 13.61
CA ALA A 53 -1.87 -3.02 12.73
C ALA A 53 -3.40 -2.82 12.68
N PRO A 54 -4.11 -2.61 13.81
CA PRO A 54 -5.52 -2.22 13.82
C PRO A 54 -5.81 -0.95 13.02
N ASP A 55 -5.01 0.11 13.17
CA ASP A 55 -5.23 1.37 12.44
C ASP A 55 -5.18 1.14 10.93
N LEU A 56 -4.18 0.39 10.47
CA LEU A 56 -4.03 0.07 9.05
C LEU A 56 -5.15 -0.84 8.54
N LEU A 57 -5.61 -1.81 9.34
CA LEU A 57 -6.75 -2.67 8.99
C LEU A 57 -8.04 -1.86 8.86
N GLU A 58 -8.28 -0.91 9.76
CA GLU A 58 -9.45 -0.03 9.69
C GLU A 58 -9.43 0.80 8.40
N GLN A 59 -8.33 1.48 8.11
CA GLN A 59 -8.22 2.29 6.89
C GLN A 59 -8.27 1.43 5.62
N ALA A 60 -7.65 0.26 5.63
CA ALA A 60 -7.75 -0.70 4.54
C ALA A 60 -9.18 -1.20 4.32
N GLY A 61 -9.93 -1.45 5.40
CA GLY A 61 -11.35 -1.83 5.35
C GLY A 61 -12.23 -0.76 4.70
N ARG A 62 -11.97 0.52 5.01
CA ARG A 62 -12.66 1.66 4.36
C ARG A 62 -12.39 1.71 2.86
N PHE A 63 -11.14 1.48 2.45
CA PHE A 63 -10.78 1.38 1.03
C PHE A 63 -11.45 0.18 0.35
N ALA A 64 -11.42 -0.99 0.98
CA ALA A 64 -12.07 -2.20 0.49
C ALA A 64 -13.56 -1.98 0.26
N ALA A 65 -14.28 -1.39 1.22
CA ALA A 65 -15.69 -1.06 1.07
C ALA A 65 -15.94 -0.12 -0.12
N ALA A 66 -15.15 0.96 -0.24
CA ALA A 66 -15.30 1.90 -1.35
C ALA A 66 -15.00 1.30 -2.73
N LEU A 67 -14.13 0.28 -2.81
CA LEU A 67 -13.83 -0.47 -4.02
C LEU A 67 -14.97 -1.45 -4.37
N LEU A 68 -15.50 -2.16 -3.38
CA LEU A 68 -16.66 -3.05 -3.55
C LEU A 68 -17.88 -2.28 -4.04
N ASP A 69 -18.14 -1.09 -3.49
CA ASP A 69 -19.22 -0.19 -3.92
C ASP A 69 -19.08 0.25 -5.39
N ARG A 70 -17.87 0.19 -5.95
CA ARG A 70 -17.56 0.47 -7.36
C ARG A 70 -17.56 -0.77 -8.24
N GLY A 71 -17.91 -1.93 -7.69
CA GLY A 71 -17.95 -3.21 -8.40
C GLY A 71 -16.61 -3.91 -8.54
N VAL A 72 -15.56 -3.44 -7.86
CA VAL A 72 -14.24 -4.10 -7.89
C VAL A 72 -14.30 -5.37 -7.06
N GLY A 73 -13.86 -6.48 -7.65
CA GLY A 73 -13.87 -7.80 -7.04
C GLY A 73 -12.51 -8.50 -7.06
N ARG A 74 -12.56 -9.79 -6.77
CA ARG A 74 -11.38 -10.65 -6.75
C ARG A 74 -10.78 -10.76 -8.16
N GLY A 75 -9.48 -10.53 -8.27
CA GLY A 75 -8.73 -10.61 -9.53
C GLY A 75 -8.65 -9.29 -10.29
N ASP A 76 -9.54 -8.32 -10.01
CA ASP A 76 -9.52 -7.03 -10.66
C ASP A 76 -8.24 -6.26 -10.34
N VAL A 77 -7.67 -5.62 -11.35
CA VAL A 77 -6.46 -4.80 -11.19
C VAL A 77 -6.84 -3.39 -10.75
N VAL A 78 -6.29 -2.95 -9.62
CA VAL A 78 -6.51 -1.60 -9.07
C VAL A 78 -5.22 -0.81 -9.14
N VAL A 79 -5.20 0.21 -9.98
CA VAL A 79 -4.06 1.12 -10.13
C VAL A 79 -4.02 2.09 -8.94
N ILE A 80 -2.91 2.10 -8.21
CA ILE A 80 -2.70 2.99 -7.07
C ILE A 80 -1.73 4.10 -7.48
N GLY A 81 -2.28 5.24 -7.90
CA GLY A 81 -1.55 6.44 -8.29
C GLY A 81 -1.24 7.40 -7.14
N LEU A 82 -0.90 6.87 -5.96
CA LEU A 82 -0.65 7.65 -4.75
C LEU A 82 0.86 7.80 -4.48
N ALA A 83 1.26 8.89 -3.83
CA ALA A 83 2.61 8.98 -3.27
C ALA A 83 2.79 7.92 -2.17
N SER A 84 4.04 7.57 -1.85
CA SER A 84 4.34 6.70 -0.71
C SER A 84 3.83 7.37 0.58
N SER A 85 2.66 6.94 1.04
CA SER A 85 1.85 7.62 2.05
C SER A 85 0.97 6.62 2.80
N ALA A 86 0.38 7.07 3.90
CA ALA A 86 -0.54 6.28 4.69
C ALA A 86 -1.75 5.81 3.85
N ALA A 87 -2.26 6.69 2.99
CA ALA A 87 -3.33 6.36 2.04
C ALA A 87 -2.91 5.28 1.01
N ALA A 88 -1.67 5.31 0.52
CA ALA A 88 -1.15 4.27 -0.37
C ALA A 88 -1.08 2.90 0.33
N ALA A 89 -0.64 2.87 1.59
CA ALA A 89 -0.60 1.65 2.38
C ALA A 89 -2.02 1.08 2.61
N ALA A 90 -2.98 1.95 2.97
CA ALA A 90 -4.37 1.56 3.13
C ALA A 90 -4.97 1.02 1.83
N ALA A 91 -4.73 1.67 0.68
CA ALA A 91 -5.22 1.21 -0.62
C ALA A 91 -4.67 -0.17 -1.01
N LEU A 92 -3.37 -0.40 -0.80
CA LEU A 92 -2.73 -1.69 -1.10
C LEU A 92 -3.35 -2.83 -0.29
N HIS A 93 -3.52 -2.61 1.02
CA HIS A 93 -4.12 -3.62 1.89
C HIS A 93 -5.63 -3.76 1.69
N GLY A 94 -6.33 -2.69 1.32
CA GLY A 94 -7.73 -2.73 0.92
C GLY A 94 -7.97 -3.60 -0.30
N CYS A 95 -7.10 -3.51 -1.32
CA CYS A 95 -7.14 -4.42 -2.47
C CYS A 95 -6.93 -5.88 -2.03
N ALA A 96 -5.92 -6.11 -1.18
CA ALA A 96 -5.62 -7.46 -0.67
C ALA A 96 -6.77 -8.06 0.16
N LEU A 97 -7.53 -7.25 0.90
CA LEU A 97 -8.71 -7.70 1.67
C LEU A 97 -9.80 -8.29 0.78
N ILE A 98 -10.05 -7.70 -0.39
CA ILE A 98 -11.11 -8.13 -1.31
C ILE A 98 -10.60 -9.08 -2.41
N GLY A 99 -9.30 -9.38 -2.40
CA GLY A 99 -8.65 -10.22 -3.41
C GLY A 99 -8.43 -9.52 -4.75
N ALA A 100 -8.50 -8.19 -4.80
CA ALA A 100 -8.09 -7.38 -5.95
C ALA A 100 -6.55 -7.31 -6.01
N VAL A 101 -6.02 -7.06 -7.21
CA VAL A 101 -4.58 -6.98 -7.49
C VAL A 101 -4.14 -5.51 -7.44
N PRO A 102 -3.45 -5.06 -6.37
CA PRO A 102 -2.94 -3.70 -6.32
C PRO A 102 -1.78 -3.55 -7.31
N LEU A 103 -1.83 -2.51 -8.13
CA LEU A 103 -0.73 -2.08 -9.00
C LEU A 103 -0.25 -0.70 -8.54
N PRO A 104 0.70 -0.62 -7.59
CA PRO A 104 1.36 0.62 -7.23
C PRO A 104 1.99 1.23 -8.46
N PHE A 105 1.53 2.41 -8.83
CA PHE A 105 1.96 3.08 -10.05
C PHE A 105 2.48 4.46 -9.67
N GLY A 106 3.80 4.63 -9.85
CA GLY A 106 4.52 5.81 -9.38
C GLY A 106 3.85 7.10 -9.86
N ARG A 107 3.80 8.10 -8.98
CA ARG A 107 3.31 9.43 -9.38
C ARG A 107 4.17 9.96 -10.53
N PRO A 108 3.57 10.35 -11.65
CA PRO A 108 4.33 10.90 -12.77
C PRO A 108 4.96 12.22 -12.33
N VAL A 109 6.29 12.28 -12.32
CA VAL A 109 7.03 13.52 -12.11
C VAL A 109 7.18 14.25 -13.44
N GLY A 110 6.55 15.42 -13.56
CA GLY A 110 6.61 16.30 -14.75
C GLY A 110 5.47 16.11 -15.77
N ARG A 111 5.14 17.19 -16.52
CA ARG A 111 3.97 17.25 -17.44
C ARG A 111 4.03 16.24 -18.60
N GLY A 112 5.23 15.85 -19.07
CA GLY A 112 5.39 14.88 -20.17
C GLY A 112 5.03 13.44 -19.77
N HIS A 113 5.01 13.14 -18.48
CA HIS A 113 4.83 11.77 -17.98
C HIS A 113 3.34 11.40 -17.84
N LEU A 114 2.43 12.38 -17.68
CA LEU A 114 0.98 12.16 -17.55
C LEU A 114 0.33 11.60 -18.84
N SER A 115 0.85 11.99 -20.01
CA SER A 115 0.36 11.53 -21.31
C SER A 115 0.72 10.07 -21.59
N HIS A 116 1.92 9.64 -21.19
CA HIS A 116 2.31 8.21 -21.18
C HIS A 116 1.46 7.45 -20.17
N TRP A 117 1.26 7.99 -18.96
CA TRP A 117 0.40 7.44 -17.91
C TRP A 117 -1.01 7.08 -18.41
N ARG A 118 -1.69 7.99 -19.10
CA ARG A 118 -3.03 7.72 -19.67
C ARG A 118 -3.01 6.72 -20.82
N ARG A 119 -1.89 6.56 -21.51
CA ARG A 119 -1.73 5.56 -22.58
C ARG A 119 -1.57 4.18 -21.94
N ASP A 120 -0.59 4.02 -21.05
CA ASP A 120 -0.28 2.75 -20.40
C ASP A 120 -1.49 2.18 -19.66
N LEU A 121 -2.28 3.03 -19.00
CA LEU A 121 -3.52 2.62 -18.33
C LEU A 121 -4.64 2.24 -19.30
N ARG A 122 -4.74 2.89 -20.46
CA ARG A 122 -5.71 2.49 -21.49
C ARG A 122 -5.32 1.19 -22.14
N ASP A 123 -4.03 1.00 -22.42
CA ASP A 123 -3.50 -0.21 -23.03
C ASP A 123 -3.64 -1.40 -22.07
N ALA A 124 -3.42 -1.18 -20.77
CA ALA A 124 -3.69 -2.19 -19.73
C ALA A 124 -5.19 -2.53 -19.62
N ALA A 125 -6.07 -1.52 -19.65
CA ALA A 125 -7.52 -1.73 -19.60
C ALA A 125 -8.10 -2.40 -20.85
N ALA A 126 -7.45 -2.26 -22.01
CA ALA A 126 -7.86 -2.91 -23.26
C ALA A 126 -7.43 -4.40 -23.34
N GLN A 127 -6.57 -4.85 -22.43
CA GLN A 127 -6.05 -6.22 -22.37
C GLN A 127 -6.69 -7.06 -21.26
N ALA A 128 -7.57 -6.46 -20.44
CA ALA A 128 -8.33 -7.08 -19.37
C ALA A 128 -9.78 -7.36 -19.82
#